data_AF-A0A9E3NRX5-F1
#
_entry.id   AF-A0A9E3NRX5-F1
#
_cell.length_a   1.000
_cell.length_b   1.000
_cell.length_c   1.000
_cell.angle_alpha   90.00
_cell.angle_beta   90.00
_cell.angle_gamma   90.00
#
_symmetry.space_group_name_H-M   'P 1'
#
loop_
_entity.id
_entity.type
_entity.pdbx_description
1 polymer ?
#
loop_
_entity_poly.entity_id
_entity_poly.type
_entity_poly.pdbx_seq_one_letter_code
_entity_poly.pdbx_strand_id
1 'polypeptide(L)'
;MLSRSIWSPVAVLTALGALAVASACGSETEAIPSDEGGTGLGGDDEGGVLGGDGGLSFVEGGYQAGDGAPGTCVPLVLADGTSPQCSDCIDNDGDGLVDWLDPECAGPLDNDEKTFGTGIAGDNQDACKQDCFFDGNSGQGDDRCEWNLKCDPKITTGACTYDPNFRNCPPTQSADCVKNCQKLAPNGCDCFGCCAVPLPGGGSTTVRLVSTCSIADIADPVKCPPCTQVTSCLNACDRCELCIGKTSIPADCSPDAGGTGQTCSNGVACNATTPCPSGTYCVTGCCTPIVR
;
A
#
# COMPACT_ATOMS: atom_id res chain seq x y z
N MET A 1 5.73 -67.90 -42.51
CA MET A 1 5.55 -67.64 -43.95
C MET A 1 5.69 -66.14 -44.22
N LEU A 2 5.82 -65.78 -45.49
CA LEU A 2 5.80 -64.44 -46.13
C LEU A 2 4.87 -63.37 -45.47
N SER A 3 5.03 -62.05 -45.64
CA SER A 3 6.05 -61.26 -46.40
C SER A 3 5.86 -59.72 -46.25
N ARG A 4 6.97 -58.95 -46.15
CA ARG A 4 7.16 -57.50 -46.49
C ARG A 4 6.37 -56.46 -45.67
N SER A 5 6.80 -55.22 -45.36
CA SER A 5 7.91 -54.29 -45.73
C SER A 5 7.44 -53.02 -46.49
N ILE A 6 7.27 -51.91 -45.75
CA ILE A 6 7.27 -50.45 -46.08
C ILE A 6 7.57 -49.76 -44.72
N TRP A 7 8.49 -48.82 -44.45
CA TRP A 7 9.52 -48.05 -45.20
C TRP A 7 9.16 -46.67 -45.82
N SER A 8 9.58 -45.61 -45.10
CA SER A 8 9.91 -44.23 -45.56
C SER A 8 8.78 -43.26 -45.99
N PRO A 9 9.02 -41.92 -46.02
CA PRO A 9 10.27 -41.19 -45.76
C PRO A 9 10.23 -40.13 -44.63
N VAL A 10 11.41 -39.59 -44.32
CA VAL A 10 11.62 -38.34 -43.55
C VAL A 10 11.29 -37.12 -44.41
N ALA A 11 10.78 -36.05 -43.80
CA ALA A 11 10.72 -34.72 -44.40
C ALA A 11 11.37 -33.68 -43.47
N VAL A 12 12.59 -33.23 -43.82
CA VAL A 12 13.20 -32.02 -43.24
C VAL A 12 12.89 -30.86 -44.18
N LEU A 13 12.46 -29.72 -43.64
CA LEU A 13 12.36 -28.48 -44.41
C LEU A 13 12.91 -27.31 -43.59
N THR A 14 13.92 -26.62 -44.15
CA THR A 14 14.59 -25.48 -43.55
C THR A 14 14.60 -24.29 -44.52
N ALA A 15 13.89 -23.22 -44.16
CA ALA A 15 14.09 -21.87 -44.67
C ALA A 15 13.64 -20.91 -43.54
N LEU A 16 14.43 -19.98 -42.99
CA LEU A 16 15.15 -18.86 -43.60
C LEU A 16 14.25 -17.93 -44.42
N GLY A 17 13.90 -16.80 -43.79
CA GLY A 17 13.16 -15.69 -44.38
C GLY A 17 13.20 -14.50 -43.43
N ALA A 18 14.26 -13.68 -43.52
CA ALA A 18 14.39 -12.47 -42.72
C ALA A 18 13.55 -11.34 -43.32
N LEU A 19 12.91 -10.53 -42.47
CA LEU A 19 12.35 -9.25 -42.87
C LEU A 19 12.60 -8.21 -41.78
N ALA A 20 13.38 -7.18 -42.11
CA ALA A 20 13.60 -6.03 -41.26
C ALA A 20 13.47 -4.77 -42.12
N VAL A 21 12.50 -3.92 -41.80
CA VAL A 21 12.41 -2.53 -42.25
C VAL A 21 11.91 -1.74 -41.04
N ALA A 22 12.63 -0.70 -40.66
CA ALA A 22 12.23 0.18 -39.57
C ALA A 22 11.26 1.26 -40.06
N SER A 23 10.44 1.78 -39.14
CA SER A 23 9.94 3.15 -39.23
C SER A 23 10.40 3.90 -37.99
N ALA A 24 11.21 4.93 -38.17
CA ALA A 24 11.50 5.86 -37.10
C ALA A 24 10.29 6.78 -36.86
N CYS A 25 10.16 7.30 -35.65
CA CYS A 25 9.52 8.60 -35.43
C CYS A 25 10.50 9.42 -34.58
N GLY A 26 11.15 10.38 -35.22
CA GLY A 26 11.86 11.46 -34.56
C GLY A 26 11.18 12.77 -34.91
N SER A 27 11.03 13.65 -33.93
CA SER A 27 10.82 15.07 -34.16
C SER A 27 11.60 15.81 -33.08
N GLU A 28 12.72 16.39 -33.47
CA GLU A 28 13.51 17.28 -32.62
C GLU A 28 12.88 18.68 -32.47
N THR A 29 13.59 19.55 -31.72
CA THR A 29 13.32 21.00 -31.49
C THR A 29 12.10 21.32 -30.61
N GLU A 30 12.11 22.38 -29.78
CA GLU A 30 13.10 23.47 -29.62
C GLU A 30 13.67 23.57 -28.19
N ALA A 31 14.92 24.02 -28.08
CA ALA A 31 15.53 24.45 -26.83
C ALA A 31 15.42 25.98 -26.71
N ILE A 32 14.91 26.49 -25.59
CA ILE A 32 14.80 27.93 -25.34
C ILE A 32 16.17 28.45 -24.86
N PRO A 33 16.73 29.52 -25.46
CA PRO A 33 18.09 29.98 -25.15
C PRO A 33 18.20 30.69 -23.80
N SER A 34 19.42 30.69 -23.25
CA SER A 34 19.82 31.52 -22.11
C SER A 34 19.99 32.98 -22.54
N ASP A 35 19.48 33.92 -21.75
CA ASP A 35 19.73 35.35 -21.91
C ASP A 35 20.33 35.94 -20.61
N GLU A 36 21.59 36.40 -20.70
CA GLU A 36 22.35 36.99 -19.58
C GLU A 36 21.94 38.46 -19.40
N GLY A 37 20.85 38.70 -18.68
CA GLY A 37 20.20 40.01 -18.51
C GLY A 37 20.45 40.73 -17.18
N GLY A 38 21.69 40.82 -16.71
CA GLY A 38 21.99 41.36 -15.38
C GLY A 38 21.79 42.88 -15.21
N THR A 39 20.87 43.28 -14.31
CA THR A 39 20.81 44.66 -13.75
C THR A 39 20.72 44.62 -12.22
N GLY A 40 21.80 44.99 -11.54
CA GLY A 40 21.88 44.97 -10.07
C GLY A 40 21.45 46.28 -9.41
N LEU A 41 20.48 46.19 -8.49
CA LEU A 41 20.13 47.15 -7.43
C LEU A 41 19.64 46.30 -6.21
N GLY A 42 19.90 46.64 -4.94
CA GLY A 42 20.75 47.71 -4.43
C GLY A 42 20.28 48.22 -3.06
N GLY A 43 20.44 47.43 -1.99
CA GLY A 43 19.92 47.72 -0.64
C GLY A 43 18.44 47.34 -0.45
N ASP A 44 17.87 47.33 0.75
CA ASP A 44 18.45 47.31 2.11
C ASP A 44 17.40 46.79 3.13
N ASP A 45 17.84 46.33 4.32
CA ASP A 45 16.97 45.81 5.38
C ASP A 45 16.23 46.92 6.15
N GLU A 46 14.91 46.76 6.37
CA GLU A 46 14.21 46.97 7.68
C GLU A 46 12.69 46.74 7.56
N GLY A 47 11.99 46.57 8.69
CA GLY A 47 10.64 46.00 8.74
C GLY A 47 9.46 46.92 8.33
N GLY A 48 8.39 46.32 7.80
CA GLY A 48 7.14 47.02 7.47
C GLY A 48 5.92 46.10 7.36
N VAL A 49 5.20 45.88 8.47
CA VAL A 49 3.89 45.21 8.47
C VAL A 49 2.79 46.21 8.10
N LEU A 50 1.97 45.91 7.08
CA LEU A 50 0.49 46.03 7.10
C LEU A 50 -0.15 45.75 5.71
N GLY A 51 -1.16 44.86 5.69
CA GLY A 51 -2.32 44.95 4.80
C GLY A 51 -2.16 44.56 3.31
N GLY A 52 -2.45 43.30 2.99
CA GLY A 52 -2.71 42.84 1.63
C GLY A 52 -3.21 41.39 1.61
N ASP A 53 -4.46 41.17 1.19
CA ASP A 53 -5.10 39.85 1.26
C ASP A 53 -4.52 38.88 0.22
N GLY A 54 -3.72 37.92 0.67
CA GLY A 54 -3.09 36.87 -0.16
C GLY A 54 -3.06 35.54 0.61
N GLY A 55 -3.57 34.48 -0.02
CA GLY A 55 -3.94 33.24 0.67
C GLY A 55 -2.80 32.46 1.32
N LEU A 56 -2.94 32.25 2.64
CA LEU A 56 -2.56 31.03 3.37
C LEU A 56 -1.11 30.52 3.21
N SER A 57 -0.21 31.05 4.05
CA SER A 57 0.99 30.31 4.46
C SER A 57 0.59 29.19 5.44
N PHE A 58 1.04 27.97 5.19
CA PHE A 58 0.81 26.80 6.05
C PHE A 58 2.14 26.19 6.51
N VAL A 59 2.59 26.54 7.72
CA VAL A 59 3.58 25.73 8.47
C VAL A 59 3.21 25.72 9.96
N GLU A 60 2.46 24.69 10.36
CA GLU A 60 2.48 24.13 11.72
C GLU A 60 1.95 22.69 11.60
N GLY A 61 2.85 21.72 11.37
CA GLY A 61 2.49 20.31 11.09
C GLY A 61 3.26 19.66 9.92
N GLY A 62 3.85 20.45 9.03
CA GLY A 62 4.96 20.02 8.15
C GLY A 62 4.63 19.16 6.92
N TYR A 63 3.38 18.76 6.67
CA TYR A 63 3.03 17.88 5.55
C TYR A 63 2.33 18.60 4.40
N GLN A 64 2.70 18.30 3.14
CA GLN A 64 1.82 18.56 1.99
C GLN A 64 0.88 17.37 1.84
N ALA A 65 -0.43 17.61 1.86
CA ALA A 65 -1.42 16.55 1.79
C ALA A 65 -1.47 15.95 0.38
N GLY A 66 -0.85 14.78 0.21
CA GLY A 66 -1.13 13.91 -0.92
C GLY A 66 -2.59 13.43 -0.87
N ASP A 67 -3.22 13.30 -2.03
CA ASP A 67 -4.65 13.05 -2.12
C ASP A 67 -5.02 11.60 -2.50
N GLY A 68 -4.03 10.85 -3.00
CA GLY A 68 -4.20 9.49 -3.52
C GLY A 68 -5.13 9.42 -4.73
N ALA A 69 -5.29 10.47 -5.53
CA ALA A 69 -6.19 10.44 -6.68
C ALA A 69 -5.42 10.07 -7.97
N PRO A 70 -5.47 8.83 -8.49
CA PRO A 70 -4.76 8.45 -9.74
C PRO A 70 -5.18 9.21 -11.02
N GLY A 71 -6.10 10.17 -10.96
CA GLY A 71 -6.34 11.16 -12.02
C GLY A 71 -5.51 12.45 -11.89
N THR A 72 -5.06 12.80 -10.68
CA THR A 72 -4.29 14.02 -10.35
C THR A 72 -3.37 13.77 -9.14
N CYS A 73 -2.60 12.68 -9.15
CA CYS A 73 -1.91 12.20 -7.95
C CYS A 73 -1.00 13.27 -7.36
N VAL A 74 -1.31 13.70 -6.13
CA VAL A 74 -0.46 14.56 -5.31
C VAL A 74 0.34 13.68 -4.36
N PRO A 75 1.68 13.73 -4.34
CA PRO A 75 2.48 12.96 -3.41
C PRO A 75 2.37 13.51 -2.00
N LEU A 76 2.41 12.63 -1.00
CA LEU A 76 2.52 13.01 0.40
C LEU A 76 3.97 13.40 0.68
N VAL A 77 4.22 14.69 0.92
CA VAL A 77 5.56 15.20 1.28
C VAL A 77 5.67 15.32 2.79
N LEU A 78 6.64 14.60 3.37
CA LEU A 78 6.96 14.55 4.78
C LEU A 78 7.68 15.83 5.25
N ALA A 79 7.66 16.11 6.56
CA ALA A 79 8.24 17.31 7.17
C ALA A 79 9.78 17.42 7.05
N ASP A 80 10.42 16.33 6.62
CA ASP A 80 11.85 16.21 6.31
C ASP A 80 12.14 16.35 4.80
N GLY A 81 11.11 16.52 3.96
CA GLY A 81 11.19 16.69 2.52
C GLY A 81 11.23 15.38 1.70
N THR A 82 11.07 14.22 2.34
CA THR A 82 10.91 12.93 1.65
C THR A 82 9.45 12.64 1.29
N SER A 83 9.21 11.67 0.41
CA SER A 83 7.92 11.02 0.23
C SER A 83 8.09 9.51 0.44
N PRO A 84 7.14 8.83 1.13
CA PRO A 84 7.10 7.38 1.20
C PRO A 84 6.79 6.77 -0.17
N GLN A 85 7.33 5.59 -0.47
CA GLN A 85 7.06 4.89 -1.75
C GLN A 85 5.55 4.71 -2.00
N CYS A 86 4.80 4.34 -0.96
CA CYS A 86 3.35 4.13 -1.03
C CYS A 86 2.51 5.42 -1.07
N SER A 87 3.15 6.58 -1.29
CA SER A 87 2.47 7.86 -1.50
C SER A 87 3.33 8.90 -2.25
N ASP A 88 4.28 8.48 -3.11
CA ASP A 88 5.11 9.39 -3.93
C ASP A 88 4.63 9.52 -5.39
N CYS A 89 3.55 8.83 -5.77
CA CYS A 89 2.97 8.79 -7.11
C CYS A 89 3.86 8.12 -8.18
N ILE A 90 4.77 7.22 -7.80
CA ILE A 90 5.64 6.45 -8.70
C ILE A 90 5.47 4.94 -8.41
N ASP A 91 5.40 4.14 -9.48
CA ASP A 91 5.60 2.67 -9.44
C ASP A 91 7.08 2.40 -9.08
N ASN A 92 7.34 2.22 -7.78
CA ASN A 92 8.66 1.99 -7.17
C ASN A 92 9.09 0.52 -7.31
N ASP A 93 8.13 -0.42 -7.33
CA ASP A 93 8.35 -1.87 -7.45
C ASP A 93 8.67 -2.31 -8.89
N GLY A 94 7.87 -1.84 -9.85
CA GLY A 94 7.86 -2.22 -11.26
C GLY A 94 6.71 -3.16 -11.69
N ASP A 95 5.68 -3.34 -10.87
CA ASP A 95 4.50 -4.20 -11.11
C ASP A 95 3.47 -3.56 -12.08
N GLY A 96 3.33 -2.23 -12.02
CA GLY A 96 2.35 -1.45 -12.80
C GLY A 96 1.14 -0.93 -12.00
N LEU A 97 1.09 -1.18 -10.69
CA LEU A 97 0.29 -0.44 -9.72
C LEU A 97 1.09 0.75 -9.15
N VAL A 98 0.45 1.60 -8.33
CA VAL A 98 1.02 2.86 -7.79
C VAL A 98 0.34 3.22 -6.47
N ASP A 99 1.14 3.55 -5.45
CA ASP A 99 0.67 3.96 -4.12
C ASP A 99 -0.36 2.95 -3.56
N TRP A 100 -1.43 3.44 -2.94
CA TRP A 100 -2.56 2.66 -2.39
C TRP A 100 -3.35 1.78 -3.39
N LEU A 101 -3.09 1.88 -4.70
CA LEU A 101 -3.63 0.91 -5.66
C LEU A 101 -2.87 -0.41 -5.59
N ASP A 102 -1.62 -0.37 -5.14
CA ASP A 102 -0.81 -1.54 -4.88
C ASP A 102 -1.30 -2.26 -3.60
N PRO A 103 -1.49 -3.59 -3.64
CA PRO A 103 -1.77 -4.41 -2.47
C PRO A 103 -0.74 -4.31 -1.34
N GLU A 104 0.55 -4.19 -1.67
CA GLU A 104 1.64 -4.23 -0.71
C GLU A 104 1.64 -2.98 0.20
N CYS A 105 1.21 -1.84 -0.37
CA CYS A 105 1.03 -0.57 0.32
C CYS A 105 -0.13 -0.57 1.33
N ALA A 106 0.19 -0.91 2.58
CA ALA A 106 -0.79 -1.09 3.64
C ALA A 106 -1.08 0.18 4.45
N GLY A 107 -0.21 1.19 4.38
CA GLY A 107 -0.34 2.50 5.02
C GLY A 107 0.27 3.62 4.19
N PRO A 108 -0.12 4.89 4.42
CA PRO A 108 0.31 6.02 3.59
C PRO A 108 1.75 6.45 3.86
N LEU A 109 2.38 5.95 4.93
CA LEU A 109 3.77 6.22 5.29
C LEU A 109 4.71 5.07 4.92
N ASP A 110 4.18 4.02 4.28
CA ASP A 110 4.95 2.85 3.93
C ASP A 110 5.96 3.19 2.82
N ASN A 111 7.17 2.69 2.99
CA ASN A 111 8.36 2.99 2.20
C ASN A 111 8.98 1.69 1.65
N ASP A 112 8.11 0.71 1.34
CA ASP A 112 8.43 -0.53 0.64
C ASP A 112 7.17 -0.97 -0.13
N GLU A 113 7.03 -0.52 -1.38
CA GLU A 113 5.93 -0.94 -2.28
C GLU A 113 6.12 -2.40 -2.77
N LYS A 114 7.27 -3.03 -2.49
CA LYS A 114 7.64 -4.36 -3.01
C LYS A 114 7.21 -5.52 -2.11
N THR A 115 6.89 -5.25 -0.83
CA THR A 115 6.49 -6.28 0.13
C THR A 115 5.51 -5.71 1.16
N PHE A 116 4.75 -6.57 1.84
CA PHE A 116 3.88 -6.18 2.96
C PHE A 116 4.66 -5.80 4.24
N GLY A 117 5.85 -5.21 4.14
CA GLY A 117 6.50 -4.51 5.25
C GLY A 117 6.28 -3.01 5.10
N THR A 118 6.24 -2.24 6.18
CA THR A 118 6.09 -0.79 6.03
C THR A 118 7.39 -0.14 5.54
N GLY A 119 8.54 -0.81 5.64
CA GLY A 119 9.86 -0.22 5.40
C GLY A 119 10.29 0.85 6.44
N ILE A 120 9.41 1.19 7.38
CA ILE A 120 9.66 2.15 8.47
C ILE A 120 10.52 1.47 9.55
N ALA A 121 11.27 2.26 10.33
CA ALA A 121 11.89 1.81 11.58
C ALA A 121 10.83 1.58 12.70
N GLY A 122 9.78 0.80 12.40
CA GLY A 122 8.62 0.52 13.26
C GLY A 122 8.32 -0.98 13.44
N ASP A 123 8.38 -1.78 12.37
CA ASP A 123 7.94 -3.19 12.26
C ASP A 123 8.62 -4.24 13.18
N ASN A 124 9.42 -3.82 14.15
CA ASN A 124 10.22 -4.70 14.99
C ASN A 124 9.34 -5.44 16.01
N GLN A 125 9.12 -6.74 15.79
CA GLN A 125 8.30 -7.64 16.63
C GLN A 125 8.85 -7.79 18.07
N ASP A 126 8.56 -6.82 18.92
CA ASP A 126 9.31 -6.59 20.16
C ASP A 126 9.08 -7.73 21.17
N ALA A 127 10.06 -8.63 21.26
CA ALA A 127 9.96 -9.93 21.95
C ALA A 127 8.70 -10.75 21.59
N CYS A 128 8.32 -10.77 20.30
CA CYS A 128 7.11 -11.41 19.77
C CYS A 128 5.77 -10.74 20.14
N LYS A 129 5.80 -9.51 20.69
CA LYS A 129 4.60 -8.67 20.75
C LYS A 129 4.34 -8.01 19.40
N GLN A 130 3.07 -7.73 19.14
CA GLN A 130 2.63 -6.73 18.17
C GLN A 130 1.80 -5.68 18.93
N ASP A 131 2.11 -4.43 18.63
CA ASP A 131 1.40 -3.18 18.86
C ASP A 131 0.47 -2.89 17.66
N CYS A 132 0.04 -1.64 17.45
CA CYS A 132 -0.69 -1.26 16.25
C CYS A 132 0.23 -1.22 15.01
N PHE A 133 0.10 -2.20 14.11
CA PHE A 133 0.92 -2.29 12.89
C PHE A 133 0.81 -1.05 11.97
N PHE A 134 -0.27 -0.27 12.08
CA PHE A 134 -0.61 0.83 11.17
C PHE A 134 -0.43 2.24 11.76
N ASP A 135 0.19 2.40 12.93
CA ASP A 135 0.43 3.72 13.54
C ASP A 135 1.85 4.28 13.33
N GLY A 136 2.72 3.53 12.67
CA GLY A 136 4.03 3.99 12.18
C GLY A 136 5.15 4.05 13.24
N ASN A 137 4.92 3.58 14.47
CA ASN A 137 5.94 3.57 15.53
C ASN A 137 6.19 2.16 16.12
N SER A 138 7.11 2.04 17.09
CA SER A 138 7.33 0.81 17.86
C SER A 138 7.01 1.04 19.34
N GLY A 139 6.13 0.21 19.89
CA GLY A 139 5.92 0.03 21.32
C GLY A 139 4.56 0.52 21.84
N GLN A 140 4.02 -0.23 22.80
CA GLN A 140 2.71 -0.08 23.48
C GLN A 140 2.47 1.27 24.24
N GLY A 141 3.23 2.33 23.97
CA GLY A 141 3.25 3.56 24.77
C GLY A 141 1.94 4.36 24.71
N ASP A 142 1.41 4.49 23.49
CA ASP A 142 0.44 5.52 23.14
C ASP A 142 -0.91 4.93 22.69
N ASP A 143 -0.88 3.73 22.10
CA ASP A 143 -1.98 3.00 21.49
C ASP A 143 -2.71 2.04 22.46
N ARG A 144 -1.96 1.38 23.34
CA ARG A 144 -2.34 0.32 24.29
C ARG A 144 -2.85 -0.99 23.65
N CYS A 145 -2.38 -1.34 22.45
CA CYS A 145 -2.58 -2.69 21.93
C CYS A 145 -1.59 -3.68 22.56
N GLU A 146 -2.04 -4.90 22.87
CA GLU A 146 -1.14 -6.00 23.23
C GLU A 146 -1.61 -7.30 22.58
N TRP A 147 -0.97 -7.66 21.48
CA TRP A 147 -1.01 -9.02 20.94
C TRP A 147 0.35 -9.70 21.12
N ASN A 148 0.35 -11.02 21.24
CA ASN A 148 1.58 -11.79 21.20
C ASN A 148 1.45 -12.90 20.16
N LEU A 149 2.42 -13.00 19.26
CA LEU A 149 2.39 -13.95 18.14
C LEU A 149 2.35 -15.42 18.63
N LYS A 150 2.82 -15.69 19.86
CA LYS A 150 2.74 -17.03 20.49
C LYS A 150 1.31 -17.46 20.83
N CYS A 151 0.33 -16.56 20.73
CA CYS A 151 -1.09 -16.86 20.94
C CYS A 151 -1.80 -17.43 19.70
N ASP A 152 -1.22 -17.30 18.51
CA ASP A 152 -1.85 -17.69 17.24
C ASP A 152 -1.45 -19.10 16.78
N PRO A 153 -2.38 -20.08 16.75
CA PRO A 153 -2.07 -21.45 16.35
C PRO A 153 -1.55 -21.63 14.92
N LYS A 154 -1.70 -20.64 14.03
CA LYS A 154 -1.17 -20.73 12.66
C LYS A 154 0.33 -20.43 12.58
N ILE A 155 0.89 -19.70 13.55
CA ILE A 155 2.32 -19.32 13.55
C ILE A 155 3.15 -20.53 13.99
N THR A 156 3.49 -21.35 13.01
CA THR A 156 4.17 -22.66 13.18
C THR A 156 5.67 -22.62 12.88
N THR A 157 6.18 -21.46 12.46
CA THR A 157 7.59 -21.21 12.07
C THR A 157 8.12 -19.90 12.68
N GLY A 158 9.43 -19.67 12.58
CA GLY A 158 10.09 -18.43 13.07
C GLY A 158 10.45 -18.45 14.57
N ALA A 159 10.84 -17.29 15.10
CA ALA A 159 11.21 -17.13 16.52
C ALA A 159 10.00 -17.07 17.48
N CYS A 160 8.80 -16.86 16.93
CA CYS A 160 7.59 -16.51 17.64
C CYS A 160 6.48 -17.56 17.47
N THR A 161 6.86 -18.83 17.31
CA THR A 161 5.94 -19.97 17.18
C THR A 161 4.92 -20.03 18.32
N TYR A 162 3.71 -20.47 17.99
CA TYR A 162 2.64 -20.77 18.93
C TYR A 162 3.10 -21.57 20.16
N ASP A 163 2.73 -21.11 21.35
CA ASP A 163 2.91 -21.85 22.61
C ASP A 163 1.54 -21.96 23.32
N PRO A 164 0.92 -23.16 23.36
CA PRO A 164 -0.37 -23.37 24.04
C PRO A 164 -0.30 -23.18 25.57
N ASN A 165 0.89 -22.99 26.14
CA ASN A 165 1.09 -22.69 27.56
C ASN A 165 1.27 -21.18 27.82
N PHE A 166 1.44 -20.37 26.78
CA PHE A 166 1.59 -18.92 26.91
C PHE A 166 0.27 -18.30 27.39
N ARG A 167 0.33 -17.49 28.45
CA ARG A 167 -0.86 -17.09 29.22
C ARG A 167 -1.38 -15.69 28.88
N ASN A 168 -0.59 -14.86 28.20
CA ASN A 168 -0.98 -13.49 27.91
C ASN A 168 -1.65 -13.39 26.53
N CYS A 169 -2.75 -14.11 26.37
CA CYS A 169 -3.57 -14.16 25.17
C CYS A 169 -4.96 -13.58 25.48
N PRO A 170 -5.11 -12.25 25.53
CA PRO A 170 -6.40 -11.63 25.79
C PRO A 170 -7.38 -11.96 24.64
N PRO A 171 -8.61 -12.40 24.92
CA PRO A 171 -9.59 -12.73 23.89
C PRO A 171 -10.20 -11.49 23.20
N THR A 172 -9.93 -10.31 23.76
CA THR A 172 -10.38 -9.00 23.27
C THR A 172 -9.34 -7.94 23.63
N GLN A 173 -9.04 -7.03 22.70
CA GLN A 173 -8.14 -5.91 22.93
C GLN A 173 -8.73 -4.83 23.85
N SER A 174 -7.87 -3.91 24.31
CA SER A 174 -8.28 -2.77 25.13
C SER A 174 -9.17 -1.81 24.31
N ALA A 175 -10.09 -1.10 24.97
CA ALA A 175 -10.95 -0.13 24.29
C ALA A 175 -10.15 1.04 23.68
N ASP A 176 -8.99 1.36 24.27
CA ASP A 176 -8.04 2.32 23.72
C ASP A 176 -7.38 1.78 22.45
N CYS A 177 -6.88 0.54 22.44
CA CYS A 177 -6.33 -0.12 21.25
C CYS A 177 -7.32 -0.13 20.08
N VAL A 178 -8.56 -0.56 20.33
CA VAL A 178 -9.62 -0.58 19.29
C VAL A 178 -9.82 0.84 18.72
N LYS A 179 -9.97 1.83 19.59
CA LYS A 179 -10.18 3.24 19.22
C LYS A 179 -8.97 3.85 18.48
N ASN A 180 -7.76 3.47 18.86
CA ASN A 180 -6.53 4.05 18.34
C ASN A 180 -6.09 3.38 17.03
N CYS A 181 -6.23 2.06 16.91
CA CYS A 181 -5.70 1.29 15.77
C CYS A 181 -6.74 0.88 14.72
N GLN A 182 -8.01 0.58 15.09
CA GLN A 182 -9.01 0.11 14.11
C GLN A 182 -9.34 1.17 13.04
N LYS A 183 -9.19 2.46 13.37
CA LYS A 183 -9.31 3.60 12.43
C LYS A 183 -8.14 3.74 11.43
N LEU A 184 -7.06 2.98 11.63
CA LEU A 184 -5.86 2.96 10.79
C LEU A 184 -5.80 1.67 9.97
N ALA A 185 -6.22 0.55 10.57
CA ALA A 185 -6.29 -0.77 9.92
C ALA A 185 -7.10 -0.72 8.59
N PRO A 186 -6.48 -1.04 7.44
CA PRO A 186 -7.16 -1.13 6.16
C PRO A 186 -8.28 -2.17 6.15
N ASN A 187 -9.18 -2.06 5.18
CA ASN A 187 -10.27 -3.02 5.06
C ASN A 187 -9.70 -4.43 4.85
N GLY A 188 -10.11 -5.38 5.69
CA GLY A 188 -9.63 -6.76 5.71
C GLY A 188 -8.48 -7.05 6.67
N CYS A 189 -8.00 -6.08 7.44
CA CYS A 189 -6.91 -6.24 8.41
C CYS A 189 -7.38 -6.11 9.87
N ASP A 190 -6.75 -6.85 10.79
CA ASP A 190 -6.79 -6.52 12.22
C ASP A 190 -5.67 -5.55 12.61
N CYS A 191 -5.67 -5.05 13.86
CA CYS A 191 -4.65 -4.13 14.37
C CYS A 191 -3.19 -4.60 14.22
N PHE A 192 -2.95 -5.90 14.03
CA PHE A 192 -1.65 -6.55 14.22
C PHE A 192 -1.00 -6.95 12.89
N GLY A 193 -1.49 -6.37 11.80
CA GLY A 193 -1.07 -6.69 10.44
C GLY A 193 -1.54 -8.07 9.98
N CYS A 194 -2.59 -8.66 10.56
CA CYS A 194 -3.13 -9.92 10.06
C CYS A 194 -4.28 -9.65 9.07
N CYS A 195 -4.03 -9.85 7.78
CA CYS A 195 -4.89 -9.37 6.68
C CYS A 195 -5.44 -10.51 5.80
N ALA A 196 -6.67 -10.33 5.32
CA ALA A 196 -7.39 -11.29 4.48
C ALA A 196 -7.20 -11.02 2.97
N VAL A 197 -6.01 -11.36 2.46
CA VAL A 197 -5.58 -11.06 1.09
C VAL A 197 -6.21 -12.04 0.07
N PRO A 198 -6.82 -11.58 -1.04
CA PRO A 198 -7.30 -12.44 -2.13
C PRO A 198 -6.14 -13.12 -2.87
N LEU A 199 -6.41 -14.30 -3.44
CA LEU A 199 -5.43 -15.09 -4.18
C LEU A 199 -5.55 -14.86 -5.70
N PRO A 200 -4.44 -14.88 -6.48
CA PRO A 200 -4.46 -14.76 -7.94
C PRO A 200 -5.27 -15.82 -8.73
N GLY A 201 -5.84 -16.81 -8.05
CA GLY A 201 -6.78 -17.80 -8.62
C GLY A 201 -8.23 -17.69 -8.11
N GLY A 202 -8.54 -16.65 -7.33
CA GLY A 202 -9.80 -16.51 -6.60
C GLY A 202 -9.79 -17.15 -5.21
N GLY A 203 -10.70 -16.71 -4.34
CA GLY A 203 -10.64 -16.96 -2.90
C GLY A 203 -9.66 -16.01 -2.19
N SER A 204 -9.44 -16.23 -0.90
CA SER A 204 -8.50 -15.46 -0.09
C SER A 204 -7.77 -16.33 0.93
N THR A 205 -6.62 -15.85 1.39
CA THR A 205 -5.85 -16.41 2.50
C THR A 205 -5.77 -15.39 3.65
N THR A 206 -5.22 -15.79 4.79
CA THR A 206 -4.92 -14.85 5.89
C THR A 206 -3.45 -14.93 6.23
N VAL A 207 -2.72 -13.87 5.90
CA VAL A 207 -1.27 -13.74 6.12
C VAL A 207 -0.98 -12.54 7.01
N ARG A 208 0.12 -12.60 7.74
CA ARG A 208 0.63 -11.44 8.45
C ARG A 208 1.50 -10.62 7.50
N LEU A 209 1.22 -9.33 7.42
CA LEU A 209 2.07 -8.33 6.78
C LEU A 209 3.48 -8.40 7.38
N VAL A 210 4.47 -8.67 6.54
CA VAL A 210 5.91 -8.73 6.86
C VAL A 210 6.72 -8.47 5.60
N SER A 211 7.93 -7.92 5.74
CA SER A 211 8.87 -7.64 4.64
C SER A 211 9.51 -8.86 3.95
N THR A 212 8.91 -10.04 4.12
CA THR A 212 9.25 -11.27 3.39
C THR A 212 8.12 -11.76 2.50
N CYS A 213 6.97 -11.07 2.49
CA CYS A 213 5.74 -11.48 1.82
C CYS A 213 5.28 -10.42 0.80
N SER A 214 4.75 -10.87 -0.33
CA SER A 214 4.18 -10.04 -1.40
C SER A 214 3.00 -10.78 -2.04
N ILE A 215 2.16 -10.12 -2.84
CA ILE A 215 1.04 -10.74 -3.56
C ILE A 215 1.53 -11.84 -4.53
N ALA A 216 2.75 -11.69 -5.06
CA ALA A 216 3.41 -12.70 -5.90
C ALA A 216 3.83 -13.95 -5.11
N ASP A 217 4.23 -13.79 -3.85
CA ASP A 217 4.71 -14.87 -2.97
C ASP A 217 3.64 -15.39 -1.98
N ILE A 218 2.41 -14.89 -2.05
CA ILE A 218 1.26 -15.12 -1.14
C ILE A 218 0.93 -16.60 -0.86
N ALA A 219 1.42 -17.53 -1.69
CA ALA A 219 1.22 -18.97 -1.57
C ALA A 219 2.34 -19.71 -0.79
N ASP A 220 3.47 -19.07 -0.49
CA ASP A 220 4.58 -19.64 0.29
C ASP A 220 4.44 -19.30 1.78
N PRO A 221 4.08 -20.25 2.67
CA PRO A 221 3.86 -20.00 4.10
C PRO A 221 5.16 -19.72 4.90
N VAL A 222 6.34 -19.81 4.27
CA VAL A 222 7.62 -19.41 4.87
C VAL A 222 7.90 -17.93 4.62
N LYS A 223 7.58 -17.45 3.41
CA LYS A 223 7.63 -16.03 3.03
C LYS A 223 6.48 -15.22 3.63
N CYS A 224 5.29 -15.79 3.60
CA CYS A 224 4.02 -15.22 4.00
C CYS A 224 3.42 -15.98 5.20
N PRO A 225 3.80 -15.64 6.46
CA PRO A 225 3.40 -16.40 7.63
C PRO A 225 1.87 -16.35 7.82
N PRO A 226 1.17 -17.49 7.86
CA PRO A 226 -0.28 -17.50 8.04
C PRO A 226 -0.64 -17.07 9.46
N CYS A 227 -1.74 -16.32 9.60
CA CYS A 227 -2.17 -15.76 10.90
C CYS A 227 -3.69 -15.79 11.11
N THR A 228 -4.13 -15.60 12.35
CA THR A 228 -5.53 -15.61 12.80
C THR A 228 -5.95 -14.22 13.27
N GLN A 229 -6.92 -13.61 12.57
CA GLN A 229 -7.31 -12.22 12.82
C GLN A 229 -8.00 -12.04 14.19
N VAL A 230 -7.56 -11.02 14.93
CA VAL A 230 -8.09 -10.60 16.23
C VAL A 230 -9.41 -9.83 16.02
N THR A 231 -10.52 -10.57 16.00
CA THR A 231 -11.86 -10.07 15.66
C THR A 231 -12.37 -8.91 16.53
N SER A 232 -11.74 -8.61 17.67
CA SER A 232 -12.13 -7.46 18.51
C SER A 232 -11.72 -6.09 17.93
N CYS A 233 -10.80 -6.05 16.96
CA CYS A 233 -10.44 -4.81 16.25
C CYS A 233 -10.19 -5.02 14.74
N LEU A 234 -10.67 -6.13 14.19
CA LEU A 234 -10.73 -6.37 12.75
C LEU A 234 -11.50 -5.23 12.07
N ASN A 235 -10.89 -4.55 11.10
CA ASN A 235 -11.63 -3.84 10.08
C ASN A 235 -12.02 -4.87 9.00
N ALA A 236 -13.32 -5.04 8.75
CA ALA A 236 -13.80 -6.07 7.85
C ALA A 236 -13.40 -5.77 6.39
N CYS A 237 -13.62 -6.74 5.50
CA CYS A 237 -13.48 -6.56 4.06
C CYS A 237 -14.81 -6.90 3.42
N ASP A 238 -15.76 -5.96 3.48
CA ASP A 238 -17.11 -6.21 2.99
C ASP A 238 -17.16 -6.30 1.45
N ARG A 239 -18.31 -6.74 0.95
CA ARG A 239 -18.48 -7.10 -0.47
C ARG A 239 -18.21 -5.94 -1.42
N CYS A 240 -18.57 -4.71 -1.03
CA CYS A 240 -18.39 -3.49 -1.82
C CYS A 240 -17.21 -2.63 -1.34
N GLU A 241 -16.22 -3.24 -0.69
CA GLU A 241 -15.00 -2.58 -0.23
C GLU A 241 -13.78 -3.09 -1.01
N LEU A 242 -12.95 -2.17 -1.50
CA LEU A 242 -11.53 -2.42 -1.73
C LEU A 242 -10.86 -2.72 -0.38
N CYS A 243 -9.84 -3.57 -0.44
CA CYS A 243 -9.13 -4.19 0.69
C CYS A 243 -7.70 -4.51 0.23
N ILE A 244 -6.79 -4.86 1.14
CA ILE A 244 -5.45 -5.35 0.77
C ILE A 244 -5.58 -6.51 -0.26
N GLY A 245 -4.94 -6.36 -1.43
CA GLY A 245 -5.02 -7.28 -2.57
C GLY A 245 -6.25 -7.17 -3.48
N LYS A 246 -7.27 -6.37 -3.15
CA LYS A 246 -8.39 -6.08 -4.06
C LYS A 246 -8.13 -4.79 -4.85
N THR A 247 -7.80 -4.92 -6.13
CA THR A 247 -7.70 -3.79 -7.07
C THR A 247 -9.06 -3.34 -7.65
N SER A 248 -10.17 -4.05 -7.35
CA SER A 248 -11.52 -3.68 -7.82
C SER A 248 -12.65 -4.19 -6.92
N ILE A 249 -13.78 -3.47 -6.92
CA ILE A 249 -15.05 -3.89 -6.31
C ILE A 249 -15.93 -4.65 -7.34
N PRO A 250 -16.87 -5.52 -6.89
CA PRO A 250 -17.82 -6.18 -7.79
C PRO A 250 -18.62 -5.20 -8.65
N ALA A 251 -18.91 -5.56 -9.90
CA ALA A 251 -19.55 -4.66 -10.87
C ALA A 251 -20.93 -4.15 -10.40
N ASP A 252 -21.69 -4.92 -9.63
CA ASP A 252 -22.98 -4.53 -9.05
C ASP A 252 -22.86 -3.65 -7.78
N CYS A 253 -21.65 -3.48 -7.25
CA CYS A 253 -21.35 -2.42 -6.28
C CYS A 253 -21.08 -1.07 -6.96
N SER A 254 -20.76 -1.03 -8.26
CA SER A 254 -20.44 0.23 -8.96
C SER A 254 -21.63 1.21 -8.99
N PRO A 255 -21.42 2.53 -8.79
CA PRO A 255 -22.48 3.52 -8.93
C PRO A 255 -23.15 3.51 -10.33
N ASP A 256 -22.37 3.23 -11.39
CA ASP A 256 -22.88 3.13 -12.78
C ASP A 256 -23.85 1.96 -12.97
N ALA A 257 -23.76 0.92 -12.13
CA ALA A 257 -24.69 -0.20 -12.10
C ALA A 257 -25.90 0.03 -11.17
N GLY A 258 -25.98 1.20 -10.52
CA GLY A 258 -26.95 1.49 -9.46
C GLY A 258 -26.56 0.95 -8.07
N GLY A 259 -25.29 0.54 -7.90
CA GLY A 259 -24.72 0.15 -6.61
C GLY A 259 -24.36 1.37 -5.74
N THR A 260 -23.87 1.11 -4.53
CA THR A 260 -23.50 2.16 -3.54
C THR A 260 -22.13 2.78 -3.76
N GLY A 261 -21.31 2.21 -4.65
CA GLY A 261 -19.88 2.47 -4.72
C GLY A 261 -19.11 1.78 -3.59
N GLN A 262 -17.84 2.18 -3.47
CA GLN A 262 -16.95 1.86 -2.36
C GLN A 262 -17.61 2.25 -1.02
N THR A 263 -17.70 1.32 -0.08
CA THR A 263 -18.03 1.64 1.32
C THR A 263 -16.77 1.74 2.18
N CYS A 264 -16.88 2.44 3.30
CA CYS A 264 -15.78 2.59 4.27
C CYS A 264 -16.37 2.59 5.68
N SER A 265 -16.04 1.57 6.47
CA SER A 265 -16.52 1.47 7.86
C SER A 265 -15.93 2.58 8.78
N ASN A 266 -14.71 3.04 8.50
CA ASN A 266 -13.95 3.95 9.38
C ASN A 266 -13.56 5.31 8.76
N GLY A 267 -14.05 5.64 7.56
CA GLY A 267 -13.59 6.84 6.83
C GLY A 267 -14.52 7.30 5.70
N VAL A 268 -14.04 8.25 4.89
CA VAL A 268 -14.69 8.70 3.66
C VAL A 268 -14.17 7.85 2.50
N ALA A 269 -15.04 7.48 1.55
CA ALA A 269 -14.62 6.76 0.35
C ALA A 269 -13.85 7.68 -0.62
N CYS A 270 -12.71 7.22 -1.11
CA CYS A 270 -11.83 7.90 -2.06
C CYS A 270 -11.61 7.07 -3.33
N ASN A 271 -11.22 7.73 -4.41
CA ASN A 271 -10.96 7.13 -5.71
C ASN A 271 -10.23 8.13 -6.64
N ALA A 272 -9.93 7.71 -7.87
CA ALA A 272 -9.33 8.50 -8.96
C ALA A 272 -9.89 9.93 -9.19
N THR A 273 -11.11 10.21 -8.74
CA THR A 273 -11.81 11.50 -8.91
C THR A 273 -12.33 12.09 -7.58
N THR A 274 -12.11 11.41 -6.46
CA THR A 274 -12.57 11.82 -5.12
C THR A 274 -11.38 11.81 -4.17
N PRO A 275 -10.65 12.93 -4.07
CA PRO A 275 -9.48 13.07 -3.20
C PRO A 275 -9.86 13.04 -1.71
N CYS A 276 -8.92 12.62 -0.87
CA CYS A 276 -9.10 12.66 0.59
C CYS A 276 -8.99 14.09 1.17
N PRO A 277 -9.71 14.38 2.28
CA PRO A 277 -9.56 15.65 2.98
C PRO A 277 -8.20 15.77 3.67
N SER A 278 -7.71 17.00 3.82
CA SER A 278 -6.39 17.30 4.37
C SER A 278 -6.14 16.64 5.74
N GLY A 279 -4.99 15.97 5.87
CA GLY A 279 -4.64 15.16 7.05
C GLY A 279 -5.11 13.69 6.98
N THR A 280 -5.73 13.28 5.88
CA THR A 280 -6.00 11.88 5.55
C THR A 280 -5.48 11.55 4.15
N TYR A 281 -5.12 10.30 3.91
CA TYR A 281 -4.66 9.78 2.61
C TYR A 281 -5.54 8.58 2.22
N CYS A 282 -5.63 8.25 0.92
CA CYS A 282 -6.45 7.14 0.45
C CYS A 282 -5.73 5.81 0.68
N VAL A 283 -6.34 4.87 1.41
CA VAL A 283 -5.80 3.51 1.61
C VAL A 283 -6.94 2.51 1.42
N THR A 284 -6.78 1.52 0.53
CA THR A 284 -7.85 0.57 0.17
C THR A 284 -9.19 1.25 -0.17
N GLY A 285 -9.14 2.39 -0.88
CA GLY A 285 -10.33 3.18 -1.24
C GLY A 285 -10.99 3.94 -0.10
N CYS A 286 -10.36 4.03 1.08
CA CYS A 286 -10.87 4.76 2.24
C CYS A 286 -9.85 5.76 2.78
N CYS A 287 -10.31 6.96 3.15
CA CYS A 287 -9.45 7.99 3.72
C CYS A 287 -9.07 7.66 5.17
N THR A 288 -7.82 7.24 5.39
CA THR A 288 -7.24 6.96 6.71
C THR A 288 -6.49 8.19 7.26
N PRO A 289 -6.50 8.46 8.57
CA PRO A 289 -5.67 9.50 9.17
C PRO A 289 -4.18 9.25 8.98
N ILE A 290 -3.44 10.27 8.54
CA ILE A 290 -1.97 10.22 8.51
C ILE A 290 -1.47 10.41 9.96
N VAL A 291 -0.72 9.43 10.46
CA VAL A 291 -0.15 9.42 11.83
C VAL A 291 1.33 9.05 11.78
N ARG A 292 2.13 9.62 12.69
CA ARG A 292 3.57 9.42 12.93
C ARG A 292 3.80 9.47 14.44
#